data_AF-A0A084SP22-F1
#
_entry.id   AF-A0A084SP22-F1
#
_cell.length_a   1.000
_cell.length_b   1.000
_cell.length_c   1.000
_cell.angle_alpha   90.00
_cell.angle_beta   90.00
_cell.angle_gamma   90.00
#
_symmetry.space_group_name_H-M   'P 1'
#
loop_
_entity.id
_entity.type
_entity.pdbx_description
1 polymer ?
#
loop_
_entity_poly.entity_id
_entity_poly.type
_entity_poly.pdbx_seq_one_letter_code
_entity_poly.pdbx_strand_id
1 'polypeptide(L)'
;MPTRSPLLQFPAFLHGTLSEIQRKARSEGRRFARQYKKDGTFPAPLHLREVRPGELVLTHTLSDFLTKEQPVWRLHSFFDVLSGLGEDVEGQEWPQMAEAYEVFCRATAWGSLFHVLEPDAPRSAELMAARFGAVLRHWDSLQLPRYLHKKLGVAHTLEELLEEIYGRTLEAWCPGVRPGRGHLEAVVERMALATRDECIEAVLRLIPHILAQPSRLKHREVLGDPASQRERLTALLPGQFERFSSADAFAVYEQLASWDRELGRKQNT
;
A
#
# COMPACT_ATOMS: atom_id res chain seq x y z
N MET A 1 14.96 27.03 -21.65
CA MET A 1 13.75 26.97 -20.79
C MET A 1 14.19 26.49 -19.42
N PRO A 2 14.07 27.28 -18.33
CA PRO A 2 14.36 26.77 -17.00
C PRO A 2 13.32 25.70 -16.66
N THR A 3 13.77 24.45 -16.49
CA THR A 3 12.95 23.35 -15.98
C THR A 3 12.46 23.73 -14.59
N ARG A 4 11.17 24.01 -14.47
CA ARG A 4 10.51 24.25 -13.19
C ARG A 4 10.72 23.00 -12.33
N SER A 5 11.42 23.14 -11.21
CA SER A 5 11.63 22.03 -10.28
C SER A 5 10.27 21.40 -9.93
N PRO A 6 10.18 20.07 -9.86
CA PRO A 6 8.94 19.42 -9.45
C PRO A 6 8.53 19.96 -8.07
N LEU A 7 7.28 20.41 -7.94
CA LEU A 7 6.72 20.84 -6.66
C LEU A 7 5.92 19.67 -6.07
N LEU A 8 6.16 19.34 -4.79
CA LEU A 8 5.35 18.40 -4.06
C LEU A 8 4.34 19.16 -3.20
N GLN A 9 3.05 18.84 -3.34
CA GLN A 9 1.99 19.45 -2.56
C GLN A 9 1.14 18.38 -1.88
N PHE A 10 0.91 18.55 -0.58
CA PHE A 10 0.07 17.68 0.23
C PHE A 10 -1.16 18.44 0.72
N PRO A 11 -2.28 17.76 1.02
CA PRO A 11 -3.42 18.38 1.67
C PRO A 11 -3.00 19.02 2.99
N ALA A 12 -3.27 20.31 3.17
CA ALA A 12 -2.80 21.07 4.33
C ALA A 12 -3.33 20.51 5.67
N PHE A 13 -4.45 19.78 5.63
CA PHE A 13 -4.99 19.11 6.81
C PHE A 13 -4.15 17.92 7.30
N LEU A 14 -3.15 17.46 6.53
CA LEU A 14 -2.19 16.42 6.94
C LEU A 14 -0.93 16.99 7.62
N HIS A 15 -0.90 18.30 7.91
CA HIS A 15 0.16 18.95 8.68
C HIS A 15 -0.41 19.61 9.92
N GLY A 16 0.18 19.33 11.08
CA GLY A 16 -0.32 19.78 12.39
C GLY A 16 0.06 18.80 13.48
N THR A 17 -0.61 18.82 14.63
CA THR A 17 -0.49 17.72 15.61
C THR A 17 -1.36 16.53 15.19
N LEU A 18 -1.12 15.35 15.78
CA LEU A 18 -1.91 14.15 15.44
C LEU A 18 -3.42 14.36 15.65
N SER A 19 -3.82 14.93 16.80
CA SER A 19 -5.23 15.15 17.13
C SER A 19 -5.91 16.16 16.20
N GLU A 20 -5.19 17.22 15.81
CA GLU A 20 -5.69 18.19 14.84
C GLU A 20 -5.90 17.57 13.47
N ILE A 21 -4.94 16.77 13.00
CA ILE A 21 -4.99 16.09 11.71
C ILE A 21 -6.15 15.11 11.68
N GLN A 22 -6.30 14.24 12.69
CA GLN A 22 -7.40 13.27 12.76
C GLN A 22 -8.77 13.94 12.64
N ARG A 23 -8.99 15.03 13.39
CA ARG A 23 -10.24 15.80 13.33
C ARG A 23 -10.48 16.41 11.95
N LYS A 24 -9.46 17.03 11.35
CA LYS A 24 -9.57 17.69 10.03
C LYS A 24 -9.75 16.68 8.90
N ALA A 25 -8.96 15.61 8.89
CA ALA A 25 -9.03 14.52 7.90
C ALA A 25 -10.42 13.85 7.90
N ARG A 26 -10.96 13.52 9.07
CA ARG A 26 -12.31 12.96 9.19
C ARG A 26 -13.40 13.93 8.71
N SER A 27 -13.23 15.22 8.98
CA SER A 27 -14.14 16.27 8.47
C SER A 27 -14.10 16.40 6.95
N GLU A 28 -12.91 16.29 6.34
CA GLU A 28 -12.73 16.27 4.89
C GLU A 28 -13.36 15.00 4.28
N GLY A 29 -13.19 13.83 4.92
CA GLY A 29 -13.86 12.59 4.51
C GLY A 29 -15.38 12.73 4.43
N ARG A 30 -16.01 13.32 5.46
CA ARG A 30 -17.44 13.63 5.42
C ARG A 30 -17.83 14.60 4.30
N ARG A 31 -16.96 15.57 3.98
CA ARG A 31 -17.19 16.51 2.86
C ARG A 31 -17.15 15.78 1.53
N PHE A 32 -16.19 14.88 1.36
CA PHE A 32 -16.05 14.03 0.18
C PHE A 32 -17.26 13.11 0.02
N ALA A 33 -17.71 12.46 1.09
CA ALA A 33 -18.90 11.61 1.08
C ALA A 33 -20.16 12.37 0.63
N ARG A 34 -20.38 13.59 1.15
CA ARG A 34 -21.53 14.43 0.74
C ARG A 34 -21.49 14.78 -0.74
N GLN A 35 -20.31 15.06 -1.29
CA GLN A 35 -20.15 15.36 -2.71
C GLN A 35 -20.38 14.12 -3.57
N TYR A 36 -19.80 12.99 -3.18
CA TYR A 36 -19.97 11.73 -3.88
C TYR A 36 -21.44 11.29 -3.93
N LYS A 37 -22.17 11.42 -2.81
CA LYS A 37 -23.62 11.15 -2.77
C LYS A 37 -24.45 12.09 -3.65
N LYS A 38 -23.93 13.29 -3.96
CA LYS A 38 -24.64 14.29 -4.76
C LYS A 38 -24.51 14.03 -6.26
N ASP A 39 -23.30 13.73 -6.74
CA ASP A 39 -23.04 13.61 -8.19
C ASP A 39 -22.00 12.54 -8.58
N GLY A 40 -21.62 11.65 -7.65
CA GLY A 40 -20.69 10.56 -7.91
C GLY A 40 -19.22 11.00 -8.03
N THR A 41 -18.89 12.24 -7.66
CA THR A 41 -17.53 12.78 -7.79
C THR A 41 -16.89 13.09 -6.44
N PHE A 42 -15.56 13.24 -6.43
CA PHE A 42 -14.80 13.68 -5.28
C PHE A 42 -14.18 15.06 -5.55
N PRO A 43 -14.31 16.01 -4.62
CA PRO A 43 -13.71 17.33 -4.79
C PRO A 43 -12.24 17.27 -4.39
N ALA A 44 -11.42 18.17 -4.96
CA ALA A 44 -10.06 18.35 -4.50
C ALA A 44 -10.02 18.79 -3.01
N PRO A 45 -8.92 18.51 -2.29
CA PRO A 45 -8.67 19.13 -0.99
C PRO A 45 -8.75 20.66 -1.07
N LEU A 46 -9.39 21.31 -0.09
CA LEU A 46 -9.59 22.77 -0.10
C LEU A 46 -8.29 23.56 -0.12
N HIS A 47 -7.27 23.04 0.56
CA HIS A 47 -5.96 23.67 0.68
C HIS A 47 -4.86 22.64 0.45
N LEU A 48 -3.99 22.96 -0.49
CA LEU A 48 -2.74 22.26 -0.73
C LEU A 48 -1.60 23.12 -0.20
N ARG A 49 -0.65 22.49 0.48
CA ARG A 49 0.57 23.14 0.97
C ARG A 49 1.78 22.40 0.43
N GLU A 50 2.79 23.18 0.04
CA GLU A 50 4.06 22.66 -0.45
C GLU A 50 4.81 21.92 0.65
N VAL A 51 5.31 20.74 0.30
CA VAL A 51 6.25 19.95 1.11
C VAL A 51 7.65 20.33 0.65
N ARG A 52 8.47 20.85 1.55
CA ARG A 52 9.82 21.30 1.19
C ARG A 52 10.75 20.10 0.95
N PRO A 53 11.74 20.22 0.06
CA PRO A 53 12.78 19.21 -0.06
C PRO A 53 13.44 18.92 1.29
N GLY A 54 13.60 17.65 1.63
CA GLY A 54 14.14 17.18 2.90
C GLY A 54 13.18 17.23 4.10
N GLU A 55 11.97 17.79 3.95
CA GLU A 55 10.98 17.81 5.02
C GLU A 55 10.50 16.39 5.34
N LEU A 56 10.21 16.13 6.62
CA LEU A 56 9.83 14.81 7.11
C LEU A 56 8.35 14.54 6.86
N VAL A 57 8.05 13.37 6.28
CA VAL A 57 6.71 12.83 6.06
C VAL A 57 6.58 11.51 6.79
N LEU A 58 5.66 11.46 7.76
CA LEU A 58 5.33 10.25 8.50
C LEU A 58 4.36 9.41 7.66
N THR A 59 4.73 8.16 7.43
CA THR A 59 3.98 7.23 6.56
C THR A 59 3.43 6.03 7.30
N HIS A 60 3.71 5.90 8.59
CA HIS A 60 3.18 4.81 9.41
C HIS A 60 2.92 5.28 10.83
N THR A 61 1.89 4.76 11.49
CA THR A 61 1.49 5.16 12.86
C THR A 61 2.60 4.98 13.90
N LEU A 62 3.51 4.02 13.71
CA LEU A 62 4.68 3.83 14.59
C LEU A 62 5.70 4.97 14.51
N SER A 63 5.81 5.67 13.37
CA SER A 63 6.70 6.84 13.23
C SER A 63 6.26 8.02 14.10
N ASP A 64 5.01 8.02 14.55
CA ASP A 64 4.42 9.09 15.35
C ASP A 64 4.84 9.03 16.83
N PHE A 65 5.43 7.91 17.28
CA PHE A 65 5.75 7.69 18.70
C PHE A 65 6.59 8.82 19.32
N LEU A 66 7.50 9.42 18.55
CA LEU A 66 8.41 10.47 19.01
C LEU A 66 7.96 11.91 18.66
N THR A 67 6.87 12.08 17.91
CA THR A 67 6.54 13.35 17.25
C THR A 67 5.07 13.77 17.40
N LYS A 68 4.27 13.11 18.25
CA LYS A 68 2.81 13.36 18.40
C LYS A 68 2.42 14.84 18.55
N GLU A 69 3.17 15.58 19.36
CA GLU A 69 2.91 16.99 19.67
C GLU A 69 3.56 17.96 18.68
N GLN A 70 4.37 17.45 17.74
CA GLN A 70 5.09 18.29 16.79
C GLN A 70 4.25 18.50 15.51
N PRO A 71 4.30 19.71 14.93
CA PRO A 71 3.68 20.00 13.64
C PRO A 71 4.51 19.39 12.52
N VAL A 72 4.12 18.19 12.07
CA VAL A 72 4.78 17.44 10.98
C VAL A 72 3.75 16.90 9.99
N TRP A 73 4.21 16.51 8.80
CA TRP A 73 3.38 15.85 7.81
C TRP A 73 3.07 14.40 8.22
N ARG A 74 1.78 14.03 8.26
CA ARG A 74 1.32 12.66 8.55
C ARG A 74 0.47 12.12 7.42
N LEU A 75 1.11 11.45 6.48
CA LEU A 75 0.42 10.81 5.38
C LEU A 75 -0.43 9.63 5.86
N HIS A 76 0.02 8.87 6.86
CA HIS A 76 -0.76 7.74 7.39
C HIS A 76 -2.11 8.15 8.00
N SER A 77 -2.25 9.38 8.49
CA SER A 77 -3.53 9.91 9.00
C SER A 77 -4.54 10.20 7.90
N PHE A 78 -4.18 10.02 6.63
CA PHE A 78 -5.17 10.04 5.56
C PHE A 78 -6.16 8.87 5.66
N PHE A 79 -5.85 7.81 6.40
CA PHE A 79 -6.82 6.77 6.77
C PHE A 79 -8.06 7.34 7.51
N ASP A 80 -7.91 8.42 8.28
CA ASP A 80 -9.04 9.08 8.93
C ASP A 80 -10.00 9.74 7.92
N VAL A 81 -9.54 10.04 6.71
CA VAL A 81 -10.40 10.49 5.59
C VAL A 81 -11.30 9.35 5.14
N LEU A 82 -10.75 8.13 4.98
CA LEU A 82 -11.53 6.95 4.65
C LEU A 82 -12.55 6.64 5.76
N SER A 83 -12.15 6.81 7.02
CA SER A 83 -13.07 6.65 8.15
C SER A 83 -14.24 7.65 8.08
N GLY A 84 -13.97 8.93 7.80
CA GLY A 84 -15.01 9.95 7.60
C GLY A 84 -15.85 9.74 6.35
N LEU A 85 -15.28 9.13 5.31
CA LEU A 85 -15.98 8.77 4.08
C LEU A 85 -17.04 7.69 4.34
N GLY A 86 -16.72 6.72 5.18
CA GLY A 86 -17.57 5.55 5.47
C GLY A 86 -18.59 5.72 6.60
N GLU A 87 -18.61 6.85 7.33
CA GLU A 87 -19.47 7.02 8.52
C GLU A 87 -20.97 6.78 8.25
N ASP A 88 -21.44 7.13 7.06
CA ASP A 88 -22.85 7.05 6.67
C ASP A 88 -23.05 6.16 5.42
N VAL A 89 -22.17 5.16 5.20
CA VAL A 89 -22.23 4.28 4.03
C VAL A 89 -22.31 2.82 4.48
N GLU A 90 -23.39 2.15 4.07
CA GLU A 90 -23.67 0.77 4.48
C GLU A 90 -23.58 -0.20 3.30
N GLY A 91 -23.26 -1.46 3.60
CA GLY A 91 -23.32 -2.54 2.63
C GLY A 91 -22.38 -2.38 1.43
N GLN A 92 -22.91 -2.62 0.23
CA GLN A 92 -22.15 -2.68 -1.02
C GLN A 92 -21.73 -1.30 -1.57
N GLU A 93 -22.25 -0.21 -1.00
CA GLU A 93 -21.86 1.14 -1.40
C GLU A 93 -20.43 1.49 -0.95
N TRP A 94 -19.98 0.96 0.18
CA TRP A 94 -18.65 1.24 0.71
C TRP A 94 -17.53 0.75 -0.22
N PRO A 95 -17.49 -0.53 -0.66
CA PRO A 95 -16.47 -0.99 -1.59
C PRO A 95 -16.40 -0.19 -2.89
N GLN A 96 -17.55 0.16 -3.48
CA GLN A 96 -17.62 0.93 -4.73
C GLN A 96 -17.09 2.35 -4.55
N MET A 97 -17.49 3.01 -3.47
CA MET A 97 -17.01 4.35 -3.15
C MET A 97 -15.53 4.36 -2.81
N ALA A 98 -15.04 3.38 -2.06
CA ALA A 98 -13.62 3.25 -1.72
C ALA A 98 -12.75 3.04 -2.98
N GLU A 99 -13.20 2.20 -3.90
CA GLU A 99 -12.52 1.99 -5.20
C GLU A 99 -12.49 3.28 -6.03
N ALA A 100 -13.65 3.94 -6.20
CA ALA A 100 -13.73 5.20 -6.93
C ALA A 100 -12.85 6.29 -6.29
N TYR A 101 -12.79 6.31 -4.95
CA TYR A 101 -11.99 7.27 -4.21
C TYR A 101 -10.49 7.02 -4.38
N GLU A 102 -10.05 5.75 -4.36
CA GLU A 102 -8.65 5.41 -4.68
C GLU A 102 -8.29 5.86 -6.10
N VAL A 103 -9.14 5.58 -7.10
CA VAL A 103 -8.92 6.01 -8.49
C VAL A 103 -8.69 7.51 -8.57
N PHE A 104 -9.53 8.30 -7.87
CA PHE A 104 -9.37 9.75 -7.76
C PHE A 104 -8.04 10.14 -7.10
N CYS A 105 -7.69 9.51 -5.97
CA CYS A 105 -6.48 9.83 -5.21
C CYS A 105 -5.19 9.52 -5.98
N ARG A 106 -5.16 8.46 -6.81
CA ARG A 106 -4.01 8.06 -7.64
C ARG A 106 -3.63 9.08 -8.73
N ALA A 107 -4.44 10.11 -8.96
CA ALA A 107 -4.08 11.24 -9.82
C ALA A 107 -3.16 12.26 -9.12
N THR A 108 -2.92 12.09 -7.81
CA THR A 108 -2.10 13.00 -7.00
C THR A 108 -0.90 12.28 -6.40
N ALA A 109 0.20 12.99 -6.17
CA ALA A 109 1.42 12.43 -5.58
C ALA A 109 1.19 11.84 -4.17
N TRP A 110 0.49 12.59 -3.31
CA TRP A 110 0.19 12.14 -1.95
C TRP A 110 -0.74 10.93 -1.95
N GLY A 111 -1.77 10.92 -2.80
CA GLY A 111 -2.74 9.84 -2.88
C GLY A 111 -2.14 8.58 -3.48
N SER A 112 -1.30 8.71 -4.52
CA SER A 112 -0.56 7.58 -5.08
C SER A 112 0.36 6.94 -4.04
N LEU A 113 1.07 7.76 -3.24
CA LEU A 113 1.94 7.25 -2.20
C LEU A 113 1.14 6.60 -1.08
N PHE A 114 0.08 7.23 -0.59
CA PHE A 114 -0.76 6.68 0.48
C PHE A 114 -1.28 5.28 0.14
N HIS A 115 -1.88 5.08 -1.04
CA HIS A 115 -2.47 3.79 -1.42
C HIS A 115 -1.45 2.68 -1.69
N VAL A 116 -0.20 3.03 -1.99
CA VAL A 116 0.87 2.04 -1.94
C VAL A 116 1.08 1.62 -0.49
N LEU A 117 1.32 2.56 0.42
CA LEU A 117 1.75 2.29 1.80
C LEU A 117 0.66 1.73 2.74
N GLU A 118 -0.61 1.81 2.35
CA GLU A 118 -1.76 1.43 3.17
C GLU A 118 -1.97 -0.10 3.20
N PRO A 119 -2.07 -0.71 4.39
CA PRO A 119 -2.04 -2.17 4.50
C PRO A 119 -3.38 -2.86 4.20
N ASP A 120 -4.53 -2.19 4.28
CA ASP A 120 -5.84 -2.87 4.31
C ASP A 120 -6.49 -3.00 2.92
N ALA A 121 -5.93 -2.38 1.88
CA ALA A 121 -6.51 -2.46 0.56
C ALA A 121 -6.18 -3.79 -0.18
N PRO A 122 -7.08 -4.30 -1.05
CA PRO A 122 -6.81 -5.47 -1.88
C PRO A 122 -5.50 -5.34 -2.66
N ARG A 123 -4.77 -6.45 -2.83
CA ARG A 123 -3.44 -6.47 -3.48
C ARG A 123 -3.42 -7.46 -4.63
N SER A 124 -4.36 -7.29 -5.57
CA SER A 124 -4.23 -7.99 -6.85
C SER A 124 -3.03 -7.44 -7.62
N ALA A 125 -2.45 -8.26 -8.50
CA ALA A 125 -1.35 -7.82 -9.36
C ALA A 125 -1.73 -6.57 -10.16
N GLU A 126 -2.91 -6.56 -10.79
CA GLU A 126 -3.42 -5.42 -11.56
C GLU A 126 -3.55 -4.15 -10.71
N LEU A 127 -4.13 -4.25 -9.52
CA LEU A 127 -4.33 -3.10 -8.64
C LEU A 127 -3.00 -2.56 -8.12
N MET A 128 -2.07 -3.43 -7.75
CA MET A 128 -0.71 -3.02 -7.37
C MET A 128 0.05 -2.38 -8.53
N ALA A 129 -0.10 -2.89 -9.76
CA ALA A 129 0.46 -2.25 -10.96
C ALA A 129 -0.08 -0.82 -11.13
N ALA A 130 -1.39 -0.62 -10.95
CA ALA A 130 -2.00 0.71 -11.04
C ALA A 130 -1.48 1.67 -9.95
N ARG A 131 -1.27 1.18 -8.72
CA ARG A 131 -0.72 1.96 -7.59
C ARG A 131 0.75 2.33 -7.82
N PHE A 132 1.58 1.36 -8.17
CA PHE A 132 3.00 1.61 -8.47
C PHE A 132 3.16 2.51 -9.71
N GLY A 133 2.35 2.32 -10.75
CA GLY A 133 2.30 3.20 -11.91
C GLY A 133 1.91 4.63 -11.54
N ALA A 134 1.02 4.82 -10.56
CA ALA A 134 0.69 6.15 -10.04
C ALA A 134 1.87 6.81 -9.32
N VAL A 135 2.61 6.05 -8.51
CA VAL A 135 3.84 6.55 -7.86
C VAL A 135 4.89 6.93 -8.92
N LEU A 136 5.08 6.11 -9.96
CA LEU A 136 6.01 6.40 -11.06
C LEU A 136 5.70 7.72 -11.78
N ARG A 137 4.41 8.05 -11.99
CA ARG A 137 4.00 9.34 -12.58
C ARG A 137 4.42 10.54 -11.74
N HIS A 138 4.58 10.36 -10.43
CA HIS A 138 4.95 11.41 -9.48
C HIS A 138 6.35 11.22 -8.89
N TRP A 139 7.17 10.33 -9.48
CA TRP A 139 8.44 9.87 -8.92
C TRP A 139 9.33 11.03 -8.47
N ASP A 140 9.62 11.98 -9.37
CA ASP A 140 10.57 13.05 -9.10
C ASP A 140 10.09 13.99 -7.97
N SER A 141 8.80 14.28 -7.89
CA SER A 141 8.23 15.07 -6.77
C SER A 141 8.28 14.30 -5.46
N LEU A 142 8.02 12.99 -5.50
CA LEU A 142 8.01 12.12 -4.32
C LEU A 142 9.42 11.80 -3.80
N GLN A 143 10.47 12.07 -4.57
CA GLN A 143 11.86 11.97 -4.10
C GLN A 143 12.31 13.16 -3.25
N LEU A 144 11.56 14.27 -3.24
CA LEU A 144 11.94 15.50 -2.54
C LEU A 144 11.96 15.36 -1.00
N PRO A 145 10.91 14.82 -0.33
CA PRO A 145 10.89 14.72 1.13
C PRO A 145 11.66 13.50 1.65
N ARG A 146 11.71 13.36 2.98
CA ARG A 146 12.22 12.18 3.67
C ARG A 146 11.11 11.49 4.45
N TYR A 147 11.06 10.17 4.39
CA TYR A 147 9.96 9.39 4.91
C TYR A 147 10.34 8.65 6.19
N LEU A 148 9.53 8.82 7.24
CA LEU A 148 9.58 7.98 8.43
C LEU A 148 8.49 6.91 8.31
N HIS A 149 8.86 5.63 8.45
CA HIS A 149 7.95 4.50 8.32
C HIS A 149 7.88 3.68 9.61
N LYS A 150 8.31 2.42 9.59
CA LYS A 150 8.25 1.51 10.76
C LYS A 150 9.53 1.52 11.57
N LYS A 151 10.69 1.68 10.91
CA LYS A 151 11.99 1.70 11.57
C LYS A 151 12.22 3.05 12.26
N LEU A 152 12.15 3.06 13.59
CA LEU A 152 12.28 4.27 14.39
C LEU A 152 13.64 4.96 14.15
N GLY A 153 13.59 6.28 13.94
CA GLY A 153 14.78 7.12 13.76
C GLY A 153 15.47 7.00 12.41
N VAL A 154 14.93 6.22 11.47
CA VAL A 154 15.48 6.09 10.12
C VAL A 154 14.56 6.80 9.13
N ALA A 155 15.14 7.75 8.39
CA ALA A 155 14.45 8.50 7.37
C ALA A 155 14.90 8.03 5.99
N HIS A 156 13.93 7.70 5.14
CA HIS A 156 14.13 7.08 3.84
C HIS A 156 13.90 8.09 2.70
N THR A 157 14.62 7.94 1.60
CA THR A 157 14.13 8.37 0.26
C THR A 157 12.88 7.59 -0.12
N LEU A 158 12.19 7.99 -1.19
CA LEU A 158 11.11 7.16 -1.75
C LEU A 158 11.63 5.77 -2.16
N GLU A 159 12.82 5.71 -2.75
CA GLU A 159 13.40 4.45 -3.23
C GLU A 159 13.69 3.50 -2.06
N GLU A 160 14.38 3.99 -1.02
CA GLU A 160 14.66 3.21 0.19
C GLU A 160 13.38 2.78 0.91
N LEU A 161 12.33 3.62 0.89
CA LEU A 161 11.03 3.29 1.48
C LEU A 161 10.34 2.15 0.70
N LEU A 162 10.33 2.24 -0.63
CA LEU A 162 9.72 1.19 -1.47
C LEU A 162 10.53 -0.10 -1.40
N GLU A 163 11.86 -0.03 -1.28
CA GLU A 163 12.69 -1.22 -1.06
C GLU A 163 12.43 -1.85 0.31
N GLU A 164 12.30 -1.06 1.38
CA GLU A 164 11.98 -1.57 2.72
C GLU A 164 10.65 -2.32 2.72
N ILE A 165 9.63 -1.79 2.05
CA ILE A 165 8.27 -2.33 2.09
C ILE A 165 8.08 -3.45 1.05
N TYR A 166 8.54 -3.24 -0.18
CA TYR A 166 8.25 -4.12 -1.33
C TYR A 166 9.47 -4.83 -1.88
N GLY A 167 10.69 -4.66 -1.36
CA GLY A 167 11.89 -5.22 -1.98
C GLY A 167 11.80 -6.71 -2.32
N ARG A 168 11.15 -7.51 -1.45
CA ARG A 168 10.89 -8.94 -1.71
C ARG A 168 9.79 -9.18 -2.74
N THR A 169 8.75 -8.35 -2.77
CA THR A 169 7.72 -8.37 -3.81
C THR A 169 8.31 -8.02 -5.17
N LEU A 170 9.09 -6.94 -5.26
CA LEU A 170 9.71 -6.51 -6.51
C LEU A 170 10.64 -7.61 -7.06
N GLU A 171 11.52 -8.16 -6.21
CA GLU A 171 12.41 -9.28 -6.58
C GLU A 171 11.64 -10.52 -7.05
N ALA A 172 10.50 -10.84 -6.43
CA ALA A 172 9.68 -11.99 -6.84
C ALA A 172 9.09 -11.82 -8.26
N TRP A 173 8.81 -10.60 -8.69
CA TRP A 173 8.29 -10.29 -10.02
C TRP A 173 9.39 -10.11 -11.07
N CYS A 174 10.48 -9.44 -10.71
CA CYS A 174 11.58 -9.07 -11.60
C CYS A 174 12.94 -9.40 -10.93
N PRO A 175 13.32 -10.68 -10.87
CA PRO A 175 14.51 -11.10 -10.14
C PRO A 175 15.81 -10.56 -10.77
N GLY A 176 16.78 -10.24 -9.92
CA GLY A 176 18.10 -9.75 -10.33
C GLY A 176 18.14 -8.30 -10.83
N VAL A 177 17.03 -7.56 -10.71
CA VAL A 177 16.97 -6.14 -11.08
C VAL A 177 17.25 -5.28 -9.84
N ARG A 178 18.17 -4.33 -9.95
CA ARG A 178 18.52 -3.43 -8.85
C ARG A 178 17.29 -2.61 -8.41
N PRO A 179 16.95 -2.53 -7.11
CA PRO A 179 15.91 -1.64 -6.61
C PRO A 179 16.04 -0.20 -7.14
N GLY A 180 14.90 0.45 -7.37
CA GLY A 180 14.83 1.80 -7.91
C GLY A 180 13.73 1.97 -8.95
N ARG A 181 13.72 3.14 -9.60
CA ARG A 181 12.68 3.51 -10.58
C ARG A 181 12.51 2.47 -11.68
N GLY A 182 13.60 2.06 -12.32
CA GLY A 182 13.56 1.11 -13.44
C GLY A 182 13.07 -0.29 -13.04
N HIS A 183 13.37 -0.74 -11.82
CA HIS A 183 12.82 -1.99 -11.31
C HIS A 183 11.31 -1.89 -11.13
N LEU A 184 10.84 -0.78 -10.54
CA LEU A 184 9.42 -0.53 -10.36
C LEU A 184 8.67 -0.45 -11.70
N GLU A 185 9.27 0.20 -12.72
CA GLU A 185 8.74 0.25 -14.09
C GLU A 185 8.55 -1.16 -14.67
N ALA A 186 9.59 -2.01 -14.59
CA ALA A 186 9.51 -3.40 -15.08
C ALA A 186 8.45 -4.24 -14.34
N VAL A 187 8.32 -4.06 -13.02
CA VAL A 187 7.30 -4.76 -12.22
C VAL A 187 5.90 -4.31 -12.62
N VAL A 188 5.67 -3.00 -12.83
CA VAL A 188 4.38 -2.47 -13.26
C VAL A 188 3.97 -3.05 -14.61
N GLU A 189 4.87 -3.04 -15.59
CA GLU A 189 4.61 -3.61 -16.92
C GLU A 189 4.21 -5.09 -16.82
N ARG A 190 4.93 -5.85 -15.99
CA ARG A 190 4.68 -7.28 -15.81
C ARG A 190 3.37 -7.56 -15.08
N MET A 191 3.10 -6.87 -13.97
CA MET A 191 1.89 -7.06 -13.17
C MET A 191 0.61 -6.67 -13.92
N ALA A 192 0.66 -5.59 -14.72
CA ALA A 192 -0.51 -5.06 -15.42
C ALA A 192 -1.12 -6.05 -16.43
N LEU A 193 -0.31 -6.96 -16.98
CA LEU A 193 -0.72 -7.94 -17.99
C LEU A 193 -0.54 -9.38 -17.49
N ALA A 194 -0.32 -9.56 -16.18
CA ALA A 194 0.04 -10.86 -15.63
C ALA A 194 -1.10 -11.87 -15.78
N THR A 195 -0.75 -13.04 -16.30
CA THR A 195 -1.61 -14.22 -16.23
C THR A 195 -1.66 -14.77 -14.81
N ARG A 196 -2.68 -15.59 -14.51
CA ARG A 196 -2.76 -16.29 -13.22
C ARG A 196 -1.50 -17.12 -12.92
N ASP A 197 -0.96 -17.80 -13.92
CA ASP A 197 0.24 -18.61 -13.76
C ASP A 197 1.45 -17.75 -13.38
N GLU A 198 1.61 -16.58 -14.00
CA GLU A 198 2.69 -15.64 -13.63
C GLU A 198 2.54 -15.10 -12.21
N CYS A 199 1.32 -14.79 -11.78
CA CYS A 199 1.04 -14.42 -10.38
C CYS A 199 1.40 -15.58 -9.43
N ILE A 200 1.07 -16.83 -9.78
CA ILE A 200 1.42 -18.02 -9.00
C ILE A 200 2.94 -18.15 -8.90
N GLU A 201 3.69 -17.98 -9.99
CA GLU A 201 5.16 -18.01 -9.96
C GLU A 201 5.75 -16.93 -9.05
N ALA A 202 5.21 -15.71 -9.10
CA ALA A 202 5.67 -14.63 -8.23
C ALA A 202 5.43 -14.96 -6.75
N VAL A 203 4.24 -15.47 -6.40
CA VAL A 203 3.92 -15.90 -5.02
C VAL A 203 4.85 -17.05 -4.59
N LEU A 204 5.08 -18.06 -5.45
CA LEU A 204 5.97 -19.18 -5.17
C LEU A 204 7.41 -18.73 -4.90
N ARG A 205 7.92 -17.73 -5.63
CA ARG A 205 9.25 -17.14 -5.36
C ARG A 205 9.30 -16.42 -4.01
N LEU A 206 8.19 -15.84 -3.57
CA LEU A 206 8.13 -15.09 -2.31
C LEU A 206 8.03 -15.99 -1.07
N ILE A 207 7.29 -17.11 -1.16
CA ILE A 207 7.01 -17.99 -0.01
C ILE A 207 8.28 -18.39 0.76
N PRO A 208 9.38 -18.85 0.13
CA PRO A 208 10.61 -19.21 0.83
C PRO A 208 11.18 -18.06 1.67
N HIS A 209 11.07 -16.81 1.20
CA HIS A 209 11.56 -15.65 1.94
C HIS A 209 10.70 -15.35 3.18
N ILE A 210 9.38 -15.52 3.09
CA ILE A 210 8.47 -15.39 4.24
C ILE A 210 8.73 -16.52 5.24
N LEU A 211 8.84 -17.75 4.75
CA LEU A 211 9.07 -18.94 5.57
C LEU A 211 10.47 -18.97 6.18
N ALA A 212 11.42 -18.14 5.76
CA ALA A 212 12.72 -18.01 6.43
C ALA A 212 12.68 -17.06 7.64
N GLN A 213 11.72 -16.12 7.68
CA GLN A 213 11.63 -15.13 8.75
C GLN A 213 11.10 -15.73 10.06
N PRO A 214 11.52 -15.23 11.23
CA PRO A 214 10.90 -15.59 12.50
C PRO A 214 9.39 -15.31 12.47
N SER A 215 8.58 -16.34 12.66
CA SER A 215 7.12 -16.23 12.61
C SER A 215 6.43 -17.23 13.54
N ARG A 216 5.11 -17.09 13.68
CA ARG A 216 4.27 -17.98 14.51
C ARG A 216 3.72 -19.19 13.74
N LEU A 217 4.13 -19.38 12.47
CA LEU A 217 3.70 -20.50 11.64
C LEU A 217 4.28 -21.81 12.22
N LYS A 218 3.41 -22.77 12.54
CA LYS A 218 3.80 -24.03 13.21
C LYS A 218 4.25 -25.09 12.21
N HIS A 219 3.63 -25.14 11.03
CA HIS A 219 3.82 -26.19 10.03
C HIS A 219 4.71 -25.74 8.86
N ARG A 220 5.81 -25.03 9.16
CA ARG A 220 6.67 -24.40 8.13
C ARG A 220 7.24 -25.37 7.11
N GLU A 221 7.59 -26.59 7.53
CA GLU A 221 8.11 -27.63 6.62
C GLU A 221 7.06 -28.04 5.59
N VAL A 222 5.82 -28.30 6.04
CA VAL A 222 4.69 -28.67 5.17
C VAL A 222 4.29 -27.50 4.25
N LEU A 223 4.26 -26.28 4.79
CA LEU A 223 4.01 -25.08 4.00
C LEU A 223 5.15 -24.77 3.01
N GLY A 224 6.34 -25.28 3.27
CA GLY A 224 7.54 -25.10 2.47
C GLY A 224 7.66 -26.04 1.27
N ASP A 225 6.83 -27.08 1.19
CA ASP A 225 6.87 -28.05 0.10
C ASP A 225 6.40 -27.41 -1.24
N PRO A 226 7.28 -27.30 -2.25
CA PRO A 226 6.94 -26.59 -3.49
C PRO A 226 5.79 -27.22 -4.28
N ALA A 227 5.67 -28.55 -4.27
CA ALA A 227 4.59 -29.25 -4.97
C ALA A 227 3.23 -28.93 -4.31
N SER A 228 3.17 -29.04 -2.99
CA SER A 228 1.98 -28.69 -2.19
C SER A 228 1.61 -27.21 -2.33
N GLN A 229 2.58 -26.31 -2.38
CA GLN A 229 2.33 -24.88 -2.59
C GLN A 229 1.63 -24.63 -3.92
N ARG A 230 2.17 -25.18 -5.02
CA ARG A 230 1.60 -25.00 -6.36
C ARG A 230 0.20 -25.59 -6.45
N GLU A 231 -0.01 -26.79 -5.92
CA GLU A 231 -1.33 -27.41 -5.88
C GLU A 231 -2.34 -26.53 -5.14
N ARG A 232 -2.00 -26.06 -3.94
CA ARG A 232 -2.85 -25.18 -3.13
C ARG A 232 -3.18 -23.88 -3.84
N LEU A 233 -2.20 -23.22 -4.44
CA LEU A 233 -2.40 -21.96 -5.18
C LEU A 233 -3.31 -22.15 -6.41
N THR A 234 -3.15 -23.27 -7.12
CA THR A 234 -3.95 -23.60 -8.30
C THR A 234 -5.40 -23.91 -7.90
N ALA A 235 -5.61 -24.57 -6.76
CA ALA A 235 -6.93 -24.95 -6.27
C ALA A 235 -7.76 -23.79 -5.69
N LEU A 236 -7.17 -22.61 -5.45
CA LEU A 236 -7.89 -21.47 -4.90
C LEU A 236 -8.94 -20.92 -5.88
N LEU A 237 -10.09 -20.52 -5.35
CA LEU A 237 -11.06 -19.77 -6.16
C LEU A 237 -10.45 -18.43 -6.60
N PRO A 238 -10.83 -17.89 -7.79
CA PRO A 238 -10.29 -16.63 -8.29
C PRO A 238 -10.32 -15.50 -7.25
N GLY A 239 -11.46 -15.25 -6.62
CA GLY A 239 -11.58 -14.17 -5.62
C GLY A 239 -10.77 -14.38 -4.33
N GLN A 240 -10.34 -15.61 -4.02
CA GLN A 240 -9.43 -15.88 -2.90
C GLN A 240 -7.98 -15.57 -3.30
N PHE A 241 -7.58 -16.01 -4.50
CA PHE A 241 -6.23 -15.79 -5.02
C PHE A 241 -5.95 -14.31 -5.29
N GLU A 242 -6.93 -13.56 -5.82
CA GLU A 242 -6.77 -12.14 -6.14
C GLU A 242 -6.34 -11.27 -4.95
N ARG A 243 -6.60 -11.69 -3.72
CA ARG A 243 -6.25 -10.92 -2.51
C ARG A 243 -4.74 -10.79 -2.30
N PHE A 244 -3.96 -11.71 -2.85
CA PHE A 244 -2.51 -11.75 -2.69
C PHE A 244 -1.78 -12.04 -4.02
N SER A 245 -2.49 -11.94 -5.16
CA SER A 245 -1.94 -12.26 -6.49
C SER A 245 -0.77 -11.36 -6.88
N SER A 246 -0.62 -10.18 -6.26
CA SER A 246 0.56 -9.32 -6.43
C SER A 246 1.84 -9.85 -5.76
N ALA A 247 1.82 -11.00 -5.09
CA ALA A 247 2.92 -11.46 -4.24
C ALA A 247 3.33 -10.40 -3.20
N ASP A 248 2.34 -9.78 -2.56
CA ASP A 248 2.60 -8.92 -1.41
C ASP A 248 2.99 -9.75 -0.18
N ALA A 249 4.06 -9.36 0.50
CA ALA A 249 4.61 -10.16 1.60
C ALA A 249 3.66 -10.31 2.79
N PHE A 250 2.88 -9.27 3.11
CA PHE A 250 1.91 -9.33 4.20
C PHE A 250 0.70 -10.20 3.81
N ALA A 251 0.13 -9.97 2.62
CA ALA A 251 -1.03 -10.73 2.14
C ALA A 251 -0.71 -12.23 1.95
N VAL A 252 0.47 -12.56 1.41
CA VAL A 252 0.93 -13.95 1.30
C VAL A 252 1.15 -14.56 2.68
N TYR A 253 1.71 -13.81 3.65
CA TYR A 253 1.83 -14.29 5.03
C TYR A 253 0.47 -14.60 5.67
N GLU A 254 -0.54 -13.75 5.47
CA GLU A 254 -1.89 -14.01 5.97
C GLU A 254 -2.49 -15.29 5.38
N GLN A 255 -2.27 -15.52 4.07
CA GLN A 255 -2.70 -16.76 3.42
C GLN A 255 -1.99 -17.99 4.00
N LEU A 256 -0.67 -17.92 4.19
CA LEU A 256 0.10 -18.99 4.83
C LEU A 256 -0.38 -19.25 6.26
N ALA A 257 -0.71 -18.21 7.03
CA ALA A 257 -1.28 -18.33 8.37
C ALA A 257 -2.69 -18.95 8.36
N SER A 258 -3.48 -18.72 7.30
CA SER A 258 -4.74 -19.44 7.10
C SER A 258 -4.51 -20.93 6.90
N TRP A 259 -3.61 -21.31 6.00
CA TRP A 259 -3.28 -22.72 5.75
C TRP A 259 -2.66 -23.41 6.97
N ASP A 260 -1.81 -22.71 7.74
CA ASP A 260 -1.25 -23.21 9.00
C ASP A 260 -2.35 -23.60 10.01
N ARG A 261 -3.38 -22.75 10.13
CA ARG A 261 -4.54 -23.02 11.00
C ARG A 261 -5.37 -24.20 10.50
N GLU A 262 -5.52 -24.36 9.19
CA GLU A 262 -6.23 -25.52 8.62
C GLU A 262 -5.50 -26.83 8.88
N LEU A 263 -4.17 -26.85 8.74
CA LEU A 263 -3.34 -28.01 9.06
C LEU A 263 -3.49 -28.43 10.54
N GLY A 264 -3.47 -27.46 11.45
CA GLY A 264 -3.68 -27.72 12.88
C GLY A 264 -5.09 -28.25 13.22
N ARG A 265 -6.12 -27.92 12.44
CA ARG A 265 -7.47 -28.49 12.61
C ARG A 265 -7.54 -29.94 12.14
N LYS A 266 -6.92 -30.24 11.00
CA LYS A 266 -6.90 -31.60 10.42
C LYS A 266 -6.13 -32.61 11.25
N GLN A 267 -5.17 -32.17 12.09
CA GLN A 267 -4.44 -33.05 13.01
C GLN A 267 -5.19 -33.37 14.32
N ASN A 268 -6.26 -32.63 14.62
CA ASN A 268 -7.05 -32.79 15.85
C ASN A 268 -8.40 -33.48 15.63
N THR A 269 -8.67 -33.94 14.41
CA THR A 269 -9.85 -34.71 13.98
C THR A 269 -9.42 -36.08 13.54
#